data_AF-A0A8J7G7N0-F1
#
_entry.id   AF-A0A8J7G7N0-F1
#
_cell.length_a   1.000
_cell.length_b   1.000
_cell.length_c   1.000
_cell.angle_alpha   90.00
_cell.angle_beta   90.00
_cell.angle_gamma   90.00
#
_symmetry.space_group_name_H-M   'P 1'
#
loop_
_entity.id
_entity.type
_entity.pdbx_description
1 polymer ?
#
loop_
_entity_poly.entity_id
_entity_poly.type
_entity_poly.pdbx_seq_one_letter_code
_entity_poly.pdbx_strand_id
1 'polypeptide(L)'
;MKKALIVGINDYPIAPLTGCENDAYAIKSILDTNGDGSPNFDIELKLNVSTKSELKTLIIDLFKGDSDVALLYFSGHGYIDDLGGGFLVTPDAQKNDLGVGMDEVLNYANVSKCKNKVIILDCCHSGVFGSPSGNNNKADIGDGITILTASKSDEVSLENIGGHGVFTTLLLEALKGGAADLRGHITPGSIYAFIDQALGAWDQRPVFKTNINKFVSLRQVNPQIPMQTLREITRLFPSPTEQIDLDPSFEFTNDKTIEHEYIEPFAIPENVEIFKKLQQMNKVGLVIPVDEEHMYFAAMNGKSCKLTALGFHYWRLVKDKRI
;
A
#
# COMPACT_ATOMS: atom_id res chain seq x y z
N MET A 1 -15.70 -10.80 -2.04
CA MET A 1 -14.73 -11.68 -1.35
C MET A 1 -13.33 -11.44 -1.92
N LYS A 2 -12.30 -11.40 -1.06
CA LYS A 2 -10.89 -11.30 -1.48
C LYS A 2 -10.18 -12.63 -1.16
N LYS A 3 -9.40 -13.15 -2.11
CA LYS A 3 -8.59 -14.36 -1.90
C LYS A 3 -7.15 -14.15 -2.34
N ALA A 4 -6.22 -14.86 -1.71
CA ALA A 4 -4.81 -14.80 -2.03
C ALA A 4 -4.17 -16.18 -2.03
N LEU A 5 -3.25 -16.41 -2.97
CA LEU A 5 -2.28 -17.50 -2.94
C LEU A 5 -0.92 -16.89 -2.65
N ILE A 6 -0.28 -17.36 -1.59
CA ILE A 6 1.03 -16.88 -1.15
C ILE A 6 2.00 -18.05 -1.19
N VAL A 7 3.01 -17.94 -2.02
CA VAL A 7 3.99 -18.99 -2.27
C VAL A 7 5.39 -18.52 -1.89
N GLY A 8 6.10 -19.32 -1.10
CA GLY A 8 7.51 -19.14 -0.79
C GLY A 8 8.27 -20.45 -1.03
N ILE A 9 9.32 -20.44 -1.85
CA ILE A 9 10.11 -21.64 -2.13
C ILE A 9 11.57 -21.39 -1.78
N ASN A 10 12.09 -22.18 -0.84
CA ASN A 10 13.49 -22.25 -0.42
C ASN A 10 14.18 -23.53 -0.92
N ASP A 11 13.46 -24.66 -0.88
CA ASP A 11 13.98 -26.01 -1.08
C ASP A 11 14.27 -26.36 -2.55
N TYR A 12 15.17 -25.60 -3.17
CA TYR A 12 15.69 -25.90 -4.49
C TYR A 12 16.88 -26.89 -4.39
N PRO A 13 16.91 -27.99 -5.17
CA PRO A 13 18.04 -28.91 -5.19
C PRO A 13 19.36 -28.25 -5.61
N ILE A 14 19.26 -27.19 -6.42
CA ILE A 14 20.38 -26.38 -6.89
C ILE A 14 20.13 -24.94 -6.43
N ALA A 15 21.12 -24.34 -5.75
CA ALA A 15 21.04 -22.99 -5.20
C ALA A 15 19.83 -22.76 -4.25
N PRO A 16 19.74 -23.46 -3.10
CA PRO A 16 18.66 -23.25 -2.15
C PRO A 16 18.62 -21.81 -1.63
N LEU A 17 17.43 -21.34 -1.28
CA LEU A 17 17.20 -20.03 -0.68
C LEU A 17 16.82 -20.19 0.80
N THR A 18 16.89 -19.09 1.56
CA THR A 18 16.63 -19.10 3.02
C THR A 18 15.51 -18.14 3.43
N GLY A 19 15.24 -17.09 2.65
CA GLY A 19 14.29 -16.02 3.01
C GLY A 19 12.85 -16.20 2.51
N CYS A 20 12.62 -17.01 1.47
CA CYS A 20 11.36 -16.99 0.73
C CYS A 20 10.17 -17.52 1.55
N GLU A 21 10.38 -18.50 2.41
CA GLU A 21 9.35 -18.97 3.35
C GLU A 21 9.00 -17.90 4.38
N ASN A 22 10.00 -17.22 4.93
CA ASN A 22 9.80 -16.14 5.91
C ASN A 22 9.02 -14.98 5.28
N ASP A 23 9.38 -14.61 4.04
CA ASP A 23 8.65 -13.61 3.27
C ASP A 23 7.18 -13.99 3.08
N ALA A 24 6.91 -15.24 2.66
CA ALA A 24 5.56 -15.76 2.49
C ALA A 24 4.76 -15.74 3.81
N TYR A 25 5.36 -16.17 4.92
CA TYR A 25 4.72 -16.10 6.24
C TYR A 25 4.37 -14.67 6.67
N ALA A 26 5.30 -13.73 6.47
CA ALA A 26 5.09 -12.33 6.83
C ALA A 26 3.97 -11.69 5.99
N ILE A 27 3.94 -11.96 4.69
CA ILE A 27 2.89 -11.46 3.78
C ILE A 27 1.54 -12.10 4.10
N LYS A 28 1.51 -13.40 4.43
CA LYS A 28 0.29 -14.05 4.94
C LYS A 28 -0.21 -13.34 6.18
N SER A 29 0.66 -13.21 7.19
CA SER A 29 0.28 -12.65 8.49
C SER A 29 -0.30 -11.24 8.37
N ILE A 30 0.28 -10.38 7.54
CA ILE A 30 -0.19 -9.01 7.40
C ILE A 30 -1.46 -8.89 6.55
N LEU A 31 -1.68 -9.78 5.57
CA LEU A 31 -2.86 -9.75 4.71
C LEU A 31 -4.06 -10.48 5.30
N ASP A 32 -3.87 -11.31 6.34
CA ASP A 32 -4.92 -12.05 7.04
C ASP A 32 -5.98 -11.10 7.63
N THR A 33 -5.52 -9.96 8.16
CA THR A 33 -6.37 -8.98 8.87
C THR A 33 -6.10 -7.54 8.44
N ASN A 34 -7.14 -6.71 8.55
CA ASN A 34 -7.00 -5.26 8.52
C ASN A 34 -6.38 -4.74 9.83
N GLY A 35 -6.00 -3.46 9.87
CA GLY A 35 -5.40 -2.83 11.05
C GLY A 35 -6.33 -2.73 12.26
N ASP A 36 -7.63 -2.93 12.08
CA ASP A 36 -8.63 -3.03 13.15
C ASP A 36 -8.86 -4.47 13.64
N GLY A 37 -8.13 -5.45 13.07
CA GLY A 37 -8.25 -6.87 13.39
C GLY A 37 -9.37 -7.60 12.64
N SER A 38 -10.17 -6.92 11.81
CA SER A 38 -11.18 -7.58 10.98
C SER A 38 -10.53 -8.46 9.89
N PRO A 39 -11.18 -9.56 9.45
CA PRO A 39 -10.66 -10.38 8.35
C PRO A 39 -10.47 -9.59 7.05
N ASN A 40 -9.42 -9.89 6.28
CA ASN A 40 -9.13 -9.19 5.02
C ASN A 40 -9.11 -10.11 3.78
N PHE A 41 -8.18 -11.08 3.71
CA PHE A 41 -8.13 -12.08 2.64
C PHE A 41 -8.41 -13.48 3.17
N ASP A 42 -9.06 -14.31 2.35
CA ASP A 42 -8.98 -15.77 2.48
C ASP A 42 -7.68 -16.25 1.81
N ILE A 43 -6.76 -16.81 2.59
CA ILE A 43 -5.37 -17.02 2.16
C ILE A 43 -5.02 -18.51 2.11
N GLU A 44 -4.54 -18.95 0.95
CA GLU A 44 -3.83 -20.23 0.79
C GLU A 44 -2.31 -19.97 0.82
N LEU A 45 -1.65 -20.39 1.91
CA LEU A 45 -0.20 -20.33 2.06
C LEU A 45 0.42 -21.66 1.60
N LYS A 46 1.41 -21.59 0.71
CA LYS A 46 2.13 -22.76 0.20
C LYS A 46 3.63 -22.54 0.29
N LEU A 47 4.31 -23.42 1.00
CA LEU A 47 5.75 -23.37 1.21
C LEU A 47 6.39 -24.56 0.52
N ASN A 48 7.55 -24.33 -0.10
CA ASN A 48 8.36 -25.38 -0.73
C ASN A 48 7.57 -26.29 -1.67
N VAL A 49 6.68 -25.67 -2.47
CA VAL A 49 5.96 -26.34 -3.56
C VAL A 49 6.97 -27.05 -4.45
N SER A 50 6.87 -28.37 -4.53
CA SER A 50 7.97 -29.20 -5.04
C SER A 50 7.94 -29.37 -6.56
N THR A 51 6.79 -29.12 -7.20
CA THR A 51 6.63 -29.38 -8.63
C THR A 51 5.99 -28.24 -9.40
N LYS A 52 6.36 -28.11 -10.68
CA LYS A 52 5.72 -27.22 -11.65
C LYS A 52 4.21 -27.47 -11.74
N SER A 53 3.81 -28.74 -11.76
CA SER A 53 2.39 -29.12 -11.89
C SER A 53 1.56 -28.66 -10.69
N GLU A 54 2.10 -28.78 -9.49
CA GLU A 54 1.43 -28.30 -8.26
C GLU A 54 1.30 -26.78 -8.27
N LEU A 55 2.40 -26.05 -8.51
CA LEU A 55 2.39 -24.58 -8.56
C LEU A 55 1.39 -24.07 -9.60
N LYS A 56 1.39 -24.68 -10.80
CA LYS A 56 0.48 -24.34 -11.88
C LYS A 56 -0.99 -24.56 -11.49
N THR A 57 -1.28 -25.67 -10.82
CA THR A 57 -2.64 -25.98 -10.35
C THR A 57 -3.13 -24.92 -9.36
N LEU A 58 -2.30 -24.58 -8.38
CA LEU A 58 -2.60 -23.54 -7.39
C LEU A 58 -2.88 -22.18 -8.04
N ILE A 59 -2.06 -21.77 -9.02
CA ILE A 59 -2.24 -20.51 -9.75
C ILE A 59 -3.55 -20.52 -10.56
N ILE A 60 -3.86 -21.63 -11.23
CA ILE A 60 -5.13 -21.78 -11.96
C ILE A 60 -6.31 -21.65 -10.99
N ASP A 61 -6.25 -22.31 -9.84
CA ASP A 61 -7.32 -22.29 -8.84
C ASP A 61 -7.50 -20.91 -8.20
N LEU A 62 -6.40 -20.18 -7.96
CA LEU A 62 -6.44 -18.78 -7.55
C LEU A 62 -7.27 -17.93 -8.53
N PHE A 63 -7.10 -18.10 -9.84
CA PHE A 63 -7.77 -17.26 -10.83
C PHE A 63 -9.14 -17.78 -11.28
N LYS A 64 -9.64 -18.90 -10.74
CA LYS A 64 -11.03 -19.36 -10.95
C LYS A 64 -12.05 -18.49 -10.21
N GLY A 65 -13.31 -18.53 -10.65
CA GLY A 65 -14.42 -17.81 -9.99
C GLY A 65 -14.44 -16.30 -10.30
N ASP A 66 -15.20 -15.54 -9.50
CA ASP A 66 -15.56 -14.14 -9.73
C ASP A 66 -15.32 -13.24 -8.49
N SER A 67 -14.29 -13.57 -7.70
CA SER A 67 -13.92 -12.80 -6.51
C SER A 67 -13.61 -11.33 -6.81
N ASP A 68 -13.76 -10.46 -5.81
CA ASP A 68 -13.47 -9.03 -5.99
C ASP A 68 -11.96 -8.78 -6.17
N VAL A 69 -11.14 -9.56 -5.47
CA VAL A 69 -9.68 -9.54 -5.59
C VAL A 69 -9.14 -10.97 -5.54
N ALA A 70 -8.29 -11.32 -6.50
CA ALA A 70 -7.43 -12.49 -6.47
C ALA A 70 -5.97 -12.00 -6.46
N LEU A 71 -5.23 -12.33 -5.41
CA LEU A 71 -3.83 -11.92 -5.23
C LEU A 71 -2.89 -13.12 -5.32
N LEU A 72 -1.90 -13.05 -6.19
CA LEU A 72 -0.76 -13.96 -6.22
C LEU A 72 0.43 -13.24 -5.58
N TYR A 73 1.02 -13.84 -4.55
CA TYR A 73 2.35 -13.49 -4.07
C TYR A 73 3.29 -14.68 -4.27
N PHE A 74 4.45 -14.45 -4.88
CA PHE A 74 5.47 -15.48 -5.07
C PHE A 74 6.84 -14.93 -4.65
N SER A 75 7.54 -15.64 -3.76
CA SER A 75 8.96 -15.44 -3.44
C SER A 75 9.74 -16.72 -3.72
N GLY A 76 10.83 -16.62 -4.49
CA GLY A 76 11.61 -17.78 -4.94
C GLY A 76 12.54 -17.44 -6.10
N HIS A 77 13.00 -18.47 -6.81
CA HIS A 77 13.81 -18.26 -8.03
C HIS A 77 12.96 -17.83 -9.22
N GLY A 78 13.51 -16.89 -9.99
CA GLY A 78 13.01 -16.49 -11.30
C GLY A 78 14.12 -16.63 -12.33
N TYR A 79 13.76 -16.94 -13.56
CA TYR A 79 14.72 -17.15 -14.64
C TYR A 79 14.19 -16.59 -15.96
N ILE A 80 15.08 -16.03 -16.78
CA ILE A 80 14.80 -15.64 -18.17
C ILE A 80 15.53 -16.61 -19.10
N ASP A 81 14.80 -17.27 -19.99
CA ASP A 81 15.40 -18.12 -21.01
C ASP A 81 16.05 -17.33 -22.16
N ASP A 82 16.78 -18.03 -23.03
CA ASP A 82 17.47 -17.42 -24.19
C ASP A 82 16.52 -16.71 -25.17
N LEU A 83 15.21 -16.99 -25.10
CA LEU A 83 14.17 -16.37 -25.93
C LEU A 83 13.54 -15.14 -25.26
N GLY A 84 13.92 -14.82 -24.02
CA GLY A 84 13.38 -13.72 -23.23
C GLY A 84 12.17 -14.08 -22.37
N GLY A 85 11.77 -15.37 -22.33
CA GLY A 85 10.65 -15.86 -21.55
C GLY A 85 10.98 -15.94 -20.06
N GLY A 86 10.17 -15.29 -19.22
CA GLY A 86 10.29 -15.35 -17.77
C GLY A 86 9.59 -16.57 -17.15
N PHE A 87 10.19 -17.17 -16.13
CA PHE A 87 9.66 -18.34 -15.42
C PHE A 87 9.70 -18.16 -13.90
N LEU A 88 8.64 -18.62 -13.22
CA LEU A 88 8.66 -18.91 -11.79
C LEU A 88 9.25 -20.31 -11.61
N VAL A 89 10.48 -20.39 -11.11
CA VAL A 89 11.25 -21.64 -11.08
C VAL A 89 10.76 -22.54 -9.96
N THR A 90 10.60 -23.84 -10.25
CA THR A 90 10.21 -24.87 -9.27
C THR A 90 11.34 -25.86 -8.98
N PRO A 91 11.33 -26.55 -7.82
CA PRO A 91 12.39 -27.50 -7.45
C PRO A 91 12.61 -28.66 -8.43
N ASP A 92 11.60 -29.05 -9.20
CA ASP A 92 11.65 -30.07 -10.25
C ASP A 92 12.17 -29.56 -11.60
N ALA A 93 12.71 -28.34 -11.65
CA ALA A 93 13.23 -27.74 -12.88
C ALA A 93 14.26 -28.62 -13.59
N GLN A 94 14.08 -28.79 -14.90
CA GLN A 94 14.97 -29.50 -15.80
C GLN A 94 15.45 -28.58 -16.94
N LYS A 95 16.46 -29.04 -17.67
CA LYS A 95 16.93 -28.36 -18.88
C LYS A 95 15.75 -28.24 -19.88
N ASN A 96 15.34 -27.01 -20.17
CA ASN A 96 14.17 -26.63 -21.00
C ASN A 96 12.78 -26.81 -20.35
N ASP A 97 12.70 -27.15 -19.06
CA ASP A 97 11.45 -27.14 -18.30
C ASP A 97 11.69 -26.54 -16.92
N LEU A 98 11.68 -25.21 -16.83
CA LEU A 98 12.20 -24.48 -15.68
C LEU A 98 11.17 -24.25 -14.58
N GLY A 99 9.88 -24.37 -14.89
CA GLY A 99 8.79 -24.02 -13.99
C GLY A 99 7.59 -23.43 -14.73
N VAL A 100 6.81 -22.59 -14.06
CA VAL A 100 5.60 -21.98 -14.62
C VAL A 100 5.97 -20.70 -15.38
N GLY A 101 5.60 -20.60 -16.66
CA GLY A 101 5.86 -19.41 -17.45
C GLY A 101 5.10 -18.19 -16.92
N MET A 102 5.78 -17.05 -16.81
CA MET A 102 5.18 -15.78 -16.39
C MET A 102 4.03 -15.35 -17.31
N ASP A 103 4.17 -15.60 -18.61
CA ASP A 103 3.09 -15.39 -19.59
C ASP A 103 1.90 -16.33 -19.37
N GLU A 104 2.13 -17.57 -18.91
CA GLU A 104 1.03 -18.47 -18.53
C GLU A 104 0.25 -17.92 -17.34
N VAL A 105 0.96 -17.42 -16.31
CA VAL A 105 0.33 -16.77 -15.15
C VAL A 105 -0.52 -15.57 -15.58
N LEU A 106 0.03 -14.72 -16.46
CA LEU A 106 -0.70 -13.56 -16.99
C LEU A 106 -1.93 -14.00 -17.80
N ASN A 107 -1.81 -15.06 -18.61
CA ASN A 107 -2.94 -15.62 -19.36
C ASN A 107 -4.05 -16.13 -18.43
N TYR A 108 -3.71 -16.82 -17.34
CA TYR A 108 -4.70 -17.25 -16.34
C TYR A 108 -5.39 -16.06 -15.67
N ALA A 109 -4.66 -15.00 -15.36
CA ALA A 109 -5.23 -13.76 -14.83
C ALA A 109 -6.13 -13.05 -15.86
N ASN A 110 -5.75 -13.02 -17.13
CA ASN A 110 -6.50 -12.39 -18.23
C ASN A 110 -7.87 -13.04 -18.44
N VAL A 111 -7.93 -14.38 -18.44
CA VAL A 111 -9.19 -15.12 -18.63
C VAL A 111 -10.03 -15.22 -17.35
N SER A 112 -9.50 -14.78 -16.21
CA SER A 112 -10.21 -14.78 -14.93
C SER A 112 -11.40 -13.83 -14.92
N LYS A 113 -12.51 -14.27 -14.31
CA LYS A 113 -13.67 -13.40 -14.03
C LYS A 113 -13.52 -12.59 -12.73
N CYS A 114 -12.42 -12.76 -12.00
CA CYS A 114 -12.13 -11.93 -10.84
C CYS A 114 -12.00 -10.46 -11.27
N LYS A 115 -12.54 -9.55 -10.45
CA LYS A 115 -12.59 -8.11 -10.80
C LYS A 115 -11.22 -7.46 -10.77
N ASN A 116 -10.42 -7.80 -9.76
CA ASN A 116 -9.04 -7.32 -9.63
C ASN A 116 -8.11 -8.53 -9.49
N LYS A 117 -7.08 -8.60 -10.33
CA LYS A 117 -6.04 -9.62 -10.29
C LYS A 117 -4.72 -8.94 -9.98
N VAL A 118 -4.17 -9.21 -8.80
CA VAL A 118 -2.96 -8.56 -8.30
C VAL A 118 -1.86 -9.61 -8.26
N ILE A 119 -0.76 -9.37 -8.95
CA ILE A 119 0.38 -10.29 -9.04
C ILE A 119 1.59 -9.57 -8.46
N ILE A 120 2.14 -10.13 -7.39
CA ILE A 120 3.32 -9.61 -6.69
C ILE A 120 4.41 -10.68 -6.75
N LEU A 121 5.55 -10.36 -7.38
CA LEU A 121 6.65 -11.30 -7.57
C LEU A 121 7.92 -10.77 -6.90
N ASP A 122 8.42 -11.45 -5.86
CA ASP A 122 9.75 -11.25 -5.29
C ASP A 122 10.70 -12.36 -5.77
N CYS A 123 11.08 -12.29 -7.04
CA CYS A 123 12.06 -13.20 -7.62
C CYS A 123 12.98 -12.47 -8.60
N CYS A 124 14.20 -12.99 -8.77
CA CYS A 124 15.16 -12.48 -9.74
C CYS A 124 14.53 -12.45 -11.14
N HIS A 125 14.89 -11.43 -11.91
CA HIS A 125 14.41 -11.21 -13.27
C HIS A 125 12.89 -11.05 -13.45
N SER A 126 12.11 -10.93 -12.37
CA SER A 126 10.66 -10.70 -12.42
C SER A 126 10.24 -9.43 -13.17
N GLY A 127 11.16 -8.49 -13.41
CA GLY A 127 10.91 -7.27 -14.19
C GLY A 127 10.49 -7.50 -15.65
N VAL A 128 10.75 -8.69 -16.22
CA VAL A 128 10.21 -9.05 -17.53
C VAL A 128 8.73 -9.48 -17.48
N PHE A 129 8.14 -9.67 -16.30
CA PHE A 129 6.73 -10.05 -16.18
C PHE A 129 5.83 -9.00 -16.84
N GLY A 130 4.99 -9.44 -17.77
CA GLY A 130 4.18 -8.54 -18.59
C GLY A 130 5.01 -7.71 -19.58
N SER A 131 6.17 -8.19 -20.01
CA SER A 131 6.91 -7.73 -21.19
C SER A 131 7.02 -8.94 -22.13
N PRO A 132 6.63 -8.83 -23.41
CA PRO A 132 6.62 -9.97 -24.32
C PRO A 132 8.05 -10.39 -24.73
N SER A 133 8.23 -11.68 -24.94
CA SER A 133 9.40 -12.30 -25.55
C SER A 133 9.35 -12.15 -27.08
N GLY A 134 10.32 -11.45 -27.68
CA GLY A 134 10.45 -11.27 -29.14
C GLY A 134 9.85 -9.97 -29.74
N ASN A 135 9.91 -9.85 -31.07
CA ASN A 135 9.71 -8.61 -31.85
C ASN A 135 8.29 -7.97 -31.82
N ASN A 136 7.36 -8.51 -31.04
CA ASN A 136 6.00 -7.98 -30.87
C ASN A 136 5.86 -7.36 -29.47
N ASN A 137 6.22 -6.08 -29.35
CA ASN A 137 6.24 -5.26 -28.12
C ASN A 137 4.85 -4.99 -27.47
N LYS A 138 3.91 -5.94 -27.45
CA LYS A 138 2.62 -5.79 -26.77
C LYS A 138 2.54 -6.66 -25.53
N ALA A 139 2.62 -6.03 -24.37
CA ALA A 139 2.18 -6.62 -23.11
C ALA A 139 0.64 -6.66 -23.09
N ASP A 140 0.04 -7.85 -23.16
CA ASP A 140 -1.42 -8.00 -23.09
C ASP A 140 -1.88 -8.06 -21.63
N ILE A 141 -1.92 -6.90 -20.99
CA ILE A 141 -2.40 -6.74 -19.61
C ILE A 141 -3.90 -6.43 -19.69
N GLY A 142 -4.74 -7.42 -19.43
CA GLY A 142 -6.19 -7.29 -19.43
C GLY A 142 -6.74 -6.40 -18.30
N ASP A 143 -8.02 -6.05 -18.42
CA ASP A 143 -8.71 -5.19 -17.45
C ASP A 143 -8.69 -5.78 -16.04
N GLY A 144 -8.47 -4.94 -15.04
CA GLY A 144 -8.39 -5.34 -13.64
C GLY A 144 -7.05 -5.94 -13.20
N ILE A 145 -6.03 -5.99 -14.05
CA ILE A 145 -4.72 -6.58 -13.71
C ILE A 145 -3.76 -5.52 -13.16
N THR A 146 -3.08 -5.87 -12.07
CA THR A 146 -1.97 -5.11 -11.50
C THR A 146 -0.80 -6.03 -11.19
N ILE A 147 0.39 -5.64 -11.63
CA ILE A 147 1.65 -6.36 -11.49
C ILE A 147 2.61 -5.47 -10.72
N LEU A 148 3.22 -6.03 -9.67
CA LEU A 148 4.29 -5.40 -8.91
C LEU A 148 5.44 -6.41 -8.75
N THR A 149 6.66 -6.08 -9.17
CA THR A 149 7.77 -7.03 -9.10
C THR A 149 9.03 -6.45 -8.46
N ALA A 150 9.73 -7.27 -7.68
CA ALA A 150 11.06 -6.97 -7.15
C ALA A 150 12.07 -7.06 -8.30
N SER A 151 12.33 -5.94 -8.98
CA SER A 151 13.36 -5.90 -9.99
C SER A 151 14.70 -6.25 -9.37
N LYS A 152 15.18 -7.48 -9.59
CA LYS A 152 16.55 -7.89 -9.30
C LYS A 152 17.14 -8.41 -10.59
N SER A 153 18.20 -7.77 -11.07
CA SER A 153 18.96 -8.26 -12.21
C SER A 153 19.83 -9.42 -11.73
N ASP A 154 20.79 -9.24 -10.82
CA ASP A 154 21.78 -10.31 -10.59
C ASP A 154 22.44 -10.26 -9.19
N GLU A 155 21.81 -9.60 -8.20
CA GLU A 155 22.41 -9.45 -6.87
C GLU A 155 21.86 -10.47 -5.86
N VAL A 156 22.78 -11.10 -5.12
CA VAL A 156 22.46 -11.89 -3.93
C VAL A 156 21.65 -10.99 -3.00
N SER A 157 20.41 -11.39 -2.71
CA SER A 157 19.55 -10.68 -1.77
C SER A 157 20.32 -10.46 -0.46
N LEU A 158 20.78 -9.23 -0.21
CA LEU A 158 21.24 -8.85 1.12
C LEU A 158 20.02 -9.00 2.04
N GLU A 159 20.06 -10.02 2.89
CA GLU A 159 19.08 -10.18 3.96
C GLU A 159 19.22 -8.98 4.88
N ASN A 160 18.17 -8.17 4.98
CA ASN A 160 18.12 -7.09 5.96
C ASN A 160 17.91 -7.65 7.37
N ILE A 161 18.06 -6.79 8.37
CA ILE A 161 17.70 -7.09 9.77
C ILE A 161 16.26 -7.62 9.81
N GLY A 162 16.08 -8.93 9.98
CA GLY A 162 14.77 -9.60 9.93
C GLY A 162 14.67 -10.78 8.95
N GLY A 163 15.68 -11.03 8.11
CA GLY A 163 15.73 -12.22 7.25
C GLY A 163 14.84 -12.15 6.00
N HIS A 164 14.46 -10.92 5.59
CA HIS A 164 13.65 -10.65 4.40
C HIS A 164 14.48 -9.97 3.31
N GLY A 165 14.08 -10.14 2.05
CA GLY A 165 14.61 -9.34 0.95
C GLY A 165 14.21 -7.86 1.08
N VAL A 166 14.98 -6.96 0.44
CA VAL A 166 14.72 -5.50 0.46
C VAL A 166 13.30 -5.16 -0.01
N PHE A 167 12.86 -5.75 -1.14
CA PHE A 167 11.51 -5.53 -1.67
C PHE A 167 10.44 -5.98 -0.69
N THR A 168 10.51 -7.21 -0.19
CA THR A 168 9.55 -7.72 0.81
C THR A 168 9.52 -6.86 2.06
N THR A 169 10.67 -6.38 2.54
CA THR A 169 10.74 -5.51 3.73
C THR A 169 9.95 -4.21 3.49
N LEU A 170 10.21 -3.51 2.38
CA LEU A 170 9.51 -2.27 2.05
C LEU A 170 8.02 -2.51 1.76
N LEU A 171 7.67 -3.65 1.14
CA LEU A 171 6.28 -4.07 0.94
C LEU A 171 5.55 -4.28 2.27
N LEU A 172 6.20 -4.93 3.25
CA LEU A 172 5.64 -5.13 4.59
C LEU A 172 5.45 -3.79 5.32
N GLU A 173 6.42 -2.87 5.24
CA GLU A 173 6.30 -1.53 5.82
C GLU A 173 5.16 -0.72 5.19
N ALA A 174 5.04 -0.77 3.86
CA ALA A 174 3.94 -0.17 3.12
C ALA A 174 2.58 -0.72 3.62
N LEU A 175 2.46 -2.05 3.73
CA LEU A 175 1.25 -2.74 4.20
C LEU A 175 0.97 -2.53 5.68
N LYS A 176 1.98 -2.26 6.52
CA LYS A 176 1.79 -1.91 7.96
C LYS A 176 1.09 -0.57 8.15
N GLY A 177 1.17 0.31 7.16
CA GLY A 177 0.52 1.63 7.20
C GLY A 177 1.35 2.74 6.56
N GLY A 178 2.62 2.48 6.19
CA GLY A 178 3.48 3.48 5.55
C GLY A 178 2.92 4.00 4.23
N ALA A 179 2.14 3.18 3.52
CA ALA A 179 1.50 3.53 2.26
C ALA A 179 -0.01 3.84 2.36
N ALA A 180 -0.51 4.13 3.57
CA ALA A 180 -1.94 4.38 3.79
C ALA A 180 -2.34 5.82 3.47
N ASP A 181 -3.50 6.00 2.81
CA ASP A 181 -4.15 7.33 2.72
C ASP A 181 -4.70 7.78 4.09
N LEU A 182 -5.19 9.02 4.22
CA LEU A 182 -5.73 9.52 5.50
C LEU A 182 -6.93 8.72 6.03
N ARG A 183 -7.60 7.95 5.15
CA ARG A 183 -8.73 7.08 5.48
C ARG A 183 -8.27 5.64 5.80
N GLY A 184 -6.97 5.40 5.77
CA GLY A 184 -6.35 4.12 6.07
C GLY A 184 -6.29 3.14 4.90
N HIS A 185 -6.60 3.53 3.66
CA HIS A 185 -6.54 2.61 2.53
C HIS A 185 -5.13 2.45 1.99
N ILE A 186 -4.70 1.20 1.79
CA ILE A 186 -3.43 0.85 1.16
C ILE A 186 -3.72 0.19 -0.19
N THR A 187 -3.20 0.78 -1.26
CA THR A 187 -3.47 0.36 -2.66
C THR A 187 -2.17 -0.08 -3.34
N PRO A 188 -2.22 -0.86 -4.43
CA PRO A 188 -1.02 -1.20 -5.20
C PRO A 188 -0.22 0.04 -5.64
N GLY A 189 -0.91 1.10 -6.06
CA GLY A 189 -0.26 2.35 -6.46
C GLY A 189 0.44 3.06 -5.30
N SER A 190 -0.18 3.10 -4.11
CA SER A 190 0.47 3.70 -2.92
C SER A 190 1.63 2.85 -2.40
N ILE A 191 1.54 1.51 -2.51
CA ILE A 191 2.65 0.60 -2.23
C ILE A 191 3.82 0.90 -3.16
N TYR A 192 3.60 0.95 -4.47
CA TYR A 192 4.66 1.26 -5.43
C TYR A 192 5.31 2.61 -5.11
N ALA A 193 4.51 3.67 -4.91
CA ALA A 193 5.01 5.00 -4.58
C ALA A 193 5.84 5.02 -3.29
N PHE A 194 5.43 4.25 -2.27
CA PHE A 194 6.18 4.13 -1.01
C PHE A 194 7.53 3.44 -1.22
N ILE A 195 7.55 2.30 -1.93
CA ILE A 195 8.78 1.57 -2.22
C ILE A 195 9.72 2.42 -3.07
N ASP A 196 9.20 3.08 -4.11
CA ASP A 196 9.96 3.95 -5.02
C ASP A 196 10.67 5.11 -4.28
N GLN A 197 10.02 5.68 -3.26
CA GLN A 197 10.59 6.76 -2.43
C GLN A 197 11.70 6.29 -1.49
N ALA A 198 11.69 5.02 -1.10
CA ALA A 198 12.71 4.44 -0.22
C ALA A 198 14.01 4.06 -0.96
N LEU A 199 14.00 4.07 -2.30
CA LEU A 199 15.11 3.64 -3.15
C LEU A 199 15.85 4.84 -3.75
N GLY A 200 17.18 4.82 -3.65
CA GLY A 200 18.10 5.81 -4.19
C GLY A 200 18.22 5.76 -5.72
N ALA A 201 19.09 6.61 -6.26
CA ALA A 201 19.30 6.72 -7.72
C ALA A 201 20.02 5.51 -8.33
N TRP A 202 20.80 4.78 -7.51
CA TRP A 202 21.56 3.60 -7.93
C TRP A 202 20.86 2.29 -7.58
N ASP A 203 19.79 2.35 -6.79
CA ASP A 203 19.02 1.18 -6.40
C ASP A 203 18.08 0.76 -7.52
N GLN A 204 17.89 -0.54 -7.68
CA GLN A 204 16.98 -1.08 -8.67
C GLN A 204 15.53 -0.85 -8.25
N ARG A 205 14.73 -0.23 -9.13
CA ARG A 205 13.32 0.09 -8.86
C ARG A 205 12.39 -1.06 -9.24
N PRO A 206 11.34 -1.34 -8.44
CA PRO A 206 10.36 -2.36 -8.79
C PRO A 206 9.65 -2.01 -10.11
N VAL A 207 9.16 -3.02 -10.82
CA VAL A 207 8.29 -2.79 -11.99
C VAL A 207 6.85 -2.73 -11.53
N PHE A 208 6.12 -1.70 -11.96
CA PHE A 208 4.69 -1.55 -11.74
C PHE A 208 3.96 -1.42 -13.07
N LYS A 209 3.10 -2.38 -13.37
CA LYS A 209 2.26 -2.38 -14.59
C LYS A 209 0.81 -2.63 -14.19
N THR A 210 -0.11 -1.86 -14.75
CA THR A 210 -1.52 -1.98 -14.37
C THR A 210 -2.43 -1.57 -15.52
N ASN A 211 -3.56 -2.25 -15.65
CA ASN A 211 -4.67 -1.86 -16.52
C ASN A 211 -5.96 -1.88 -15.70
N ILE A 212 -6.25 -0.77 -15.02
CA ILE A 212 -7.38 -0.62 -14.11
C ILE A 212 -8.01 0.76 -14.26
N ASN A 213 -9.32 0.84 -14.01
CA ASN A 213 -10.03 2.13 -13.94
C ASN A 213 -10.05 2.72 -12.51
N LYS A 214 -9.77 1.90 -11.48
CA LYS A 214 -9.73 2.33 -10.08
C LYS A 214 -8.89 1.36 -9.25
N PHE A 215 -8.11 1.89 -8.32
CA PHE A 215 -7.40 1.08 -7.32
C PHE A 215 -8.34 0.40 -6.33
N VAL A 216 -8.05 -0.88 -6.06
CA VAL A 216 -8.62 -1.62 -4.93
C VAL A 216 -7.68 -1.52 -3.71
N SER A 217 -8.26 -1.44 -2.51
CA SER A 217 -7.51 -1.47 -1.26
C SER A 217 -7.10 -2.92 -0.96
N LEU A 218 -5.79 -3.19 -0.92
CA LEU A 218 -5.29 -4.50 -0.51
C LEU A 218 -5.46 -4.70 1.00
N ARG A 219 -5.18 -3.66 1.78
CA ARG A 219 -5.37 -3.67 3.23
C ARG A 219 -5.92 -2.32 3.68
N GLN A 220 -6.68 -2.32 4.76
CA GLN A 220 -7.10 -1.10 5.43
C GLN A 220 -6.49 -1.04 6.83
N VAL A 221 -6.00 0.12 7.24
CA VAL A 221 -5.50 0.41 8.58
C VAL A 221 -6.36 1.48 9.25
N ASN A 222 -6.11 1.74 10.54
CA ASN A 222 -6.81 2.80 11.24
C ASN A 222 -6.53 4.16 10.55
N PRO A 223 -7.58 4.94 10.24
CA PRO A 223 -7.43 6.30 9.74
C PRO A 223 -6.56 7.16 10.67
N GLN A 224 -5.75 8.07 10.10
CA GLN A 224 -4.87 8.92 10.91
C GLN A 224 -5.64 9.94 11.77
N ILE A 225 -6.86 10.28 11.35
CA ILE A 225 -7.83 11.04 12.13
C ILE A 225 -9.19 10.36 12.07
N PRO A 226 -10.05 10.52 13.10
CA PRO A 226 -11.40 9.97 13.05
C PRO A 226 -12.16 10.43 11.81
N MET A 227 -12.86 9.51 11.15
CA MET A 227 -13.66 9.83 9.95
C MET A 227 -14.74 10.88 10.23
N GLN A 228 -15.25 10.92 11.46
CA GLN A 228 -16.19 11.95 11.90
C GLN A 228 -15.52 13.34 11.92
N THR A 229 -14.31 13.46 12.46
CA THR A 229 -13.51 14.70 12.40
C THR A 229 -13.31 15.14 10.95
N LEU A 230 -12.91 14.21 10.06
CA LEU A 230 -12.69 14.53 8.65
C LEU A 230 -13.97 15.03 7.96
N ARG A 231 -15.13 14.44 8.24
CA ARG A 231 -16.43 14.88 7.69
C ARG A 231 -16.86 16.28 8.15
N GLU A 232 -16.36 16.74 9.29
CA GLU A 232 -16.67 18.09 9.77
C GLU A 232 -15.91 19.20 9.02
N ILE A 233 -14.94 18.86 8.16
CA ILE A 233 -14.10 19.86 7.45
C ILE A 233 -14.92 20.87 6.65
N THR A 234 -16.05 20.47 6.07
CA THR A 234 -16.94 21.37 5.30
C THR A 234 -17.84 22.23 6.17
N ARG A 235 -18.04 21.82 7.43
CA ARG A 235 -18.73 22.63 8.44
C ARG A 235 -17.80 23.66 9.04
N LEU A 236 -16.54 23.27 9.29
CA LEU A 236 -15.50 24.16 9.83
C LEU A 236 -15.05 25.20 8.80
N PHE A 237 -14.91 24.79 7.54
CA PHE A 237 -14.59 25.67 6.42
C PHE A 237 -15.74 25.66 5.41
N PRO A 238 -16.78 26.52 5.55
CA PRO A 238 -17.88 26.60 4.59
C PRO A 238 -17.42 26.85 3.14
N SER A 239 -16.35 27.62 2.96
CA SER A 239 -15.64 27.81 1.69
C SER A 239 -14.19 27.32 1.77
N PRO A 240 -13.60 26.78 0.70
CA PRO A 240 -12.23 26.25 0.73
C PRO A 240 -11.15 27.34 0.85
N THR A 241 -11.48 28.60 0.57
CA THR A 241 -10.57 29.75 0.71
C THR A 241 -10.76 30.49 2.03
N GLU A 242 -11.71 30.06 2.84
CA GLU A 242 -12.03 30.69 4.11
C GLU A 242 -10.93 30.44 5.14
N GLN A 243 -10.74 31.41 6.02
CA GLN A 243 -9.87 31.28 7.18
C GLN A 243 -10.75 31.31 8.43
N ILE A 244 -10.38 30.51 9.42
CA ILE A 244 -11.02 30.55 10.74
C ILE A 244 -10.14 31.45 11.61
N ASP A 245 -10.71 32.57 12.04
CA ASP A 245 -10.09 33.42 13.05
C ASP A 245 -10.09 32.67 14.39
N LEU A 246 -8.92 32.64 15.02
CA LEU A 246 -8.64 31.98 16.29
C LEU A 246 -8.30 33.07 17.30
N ASP A 247 -8.62 32.81 18.56
CA ASP A 247 -8.28 33.67 19.68
C ASP A 247 -7.96 32.81 20.93
N PRO A 248 -7.50 33.40 22.04
CA PRO A 248 -7.17 32.65 23.25
C PRO A 248 -8.31 31.79 23.83
N SER A 249 -9.56 31.95 23.40
CA SER A 249 -10.69 31.13 23.86
C SER A 249 -10.72 29.71 23.27
N PHE A 250 -9.93 29.45 22.22
CA PHE A 250 -9.78 28.14 21.60
C PHE A 250 -8.82 27.23 22.39
N GLU A 251 -7.94 27.78 23.22
CA GLU A 251 -6.93 27.02 23.96
C GLU A 251 -7.43 26.59 25.33
N PHE A 252 -7.43 25.29 25.62
CA PHE A 252 -8.02 24.74 26.84
C PHE A 252 -7.17 25.01 28.09
N THR A 253 -5.87 25.30 27.92
CA THR A 253 -4.99 25.67 29.04
C THR A 253 -5.22 27.11 29.52
N ASN A 254 -5.95 27.93 28.76
CA ASN A 254 -6.34 29.29 29.15
C ASN A 254 -7.57 29.28 30.08
N ASP A 255 -7.46 28.50 31.16
CA ASP A 255 -8.49 28.27 32.16
C ASP A 255 -8.07 28.85 33.51
N LYS A 256 -9.02 29.48 34.22
CA LYS A 256 -8.81 30.20 35.49
C LYS A 256 -8.32 29.34 36.66
N THR A 257 -8.30 28.01 36.51
CA THR A 257 -7.96 27.05 37.57
C THR A 257 -6.53 26.52 37.50
N ILE A 258 -5.73 26.91 36.50
CA ILE A 258 -4.35 26.44 36.31
C ILE A 258 -3.38 27.64 36.35
N GLU A 259 -2.34 27.59 37.19
CA GLU A 259 -1.35 28.68 37.35
C GLU A 259 -0.51 28.90 36.08
N HIS A 260 -0.98 29.79 35.20
CA HIS A 260 -0.23 30.33 34.06
C HIS A 260 -0.58 31.82 33.89
N GLU A 261 0.19 32.57 33.08
CA GLU A 261 -0.19 33.94 32.69
C GLU A 261 -1.48 33.89 31.84
N TYR A 262 -2.59 34.38 32.40
CA TYR A 262 -3.91 34.37 31.75
C TYR A 262 -4.06 35.49 30.72
N ILE A 263 -4.70 35.21 29.58
CA ILE A 263 -4.97 36.19 28.52
C ILE A 263 -6.46 36.16 28.16
N GLU A 264 -7.17 37.30 28.24
CA GLU A 264 -8.57 37.39 27.79
C GLU A 264 -8.66 37.43 26.26
N PRO A 265 -9.67 36.76 25.63
CA PRO A 265 -10.76 35.99 26.24
C PRO A 265 -10.35 34.59 26.74
N PHE A 266 -10.96 34.14 27.84
CA PHE A 266 -10.70 32.81 28.41
C PHE A 266 -11.29 31.67 27.57
N ALA A 267 -10.84 30.45 27.82
CA ALA A 267 -11.30 29.23 27.14
C ALA A 267 -12.83 29.09 27.15
N ILE A 268 -13.44 28.92 25.97
CA ILE A 268 -14.86 28.62 25.80
C ILE A 268 -14.99 27.15 25.37
N PRO A 269 -15.79 26.30 26.07
CA PRO A 269 -15.88 24.87 25.79
C PRO A 269 -16.14 24.52 24.31
N GLU A 270 -17.04 25.26 23.65
CA GLU A 270 -17.37 25.05 22.23
C GLU A 270 -16.18 25.34 21.31
N ASN A 271 -15.43 26.42 21.57
CA ASN A 271 -14.26 26.80 20.79
C ASN A 271 -13.12 25.81 21.01
N VAL A 272 -12.95 25.32 22.24
CA VAL A 272 -11.98 24.26 22.57
C VAL A 272 -12.26 22.98 21.78
N GLU A 273 -13.52 22.56 21.65
CA GLU A 273 -13.87 21.38 20.85
C GLU A 273 -13.62 21.57 19.35
N ILE A 274 -13.86 22.77 18.82
CA ILE A 274 -13.46 23.13 17.45
C ILE A 274 -11.93 23.06 17.31
N PHE A 275 -11.20 23.63 18.27
CA PHE A 275 -9.75 23.70 18.23
C PHE A 275 -9.11 22.31 18.26
N LYS A 276 -9.61 21.39 19.10
CA LYS A 276 -9.17 19.98 19.10
C LYS A 276 -9.28 19.34 17.72
N LYS A 277 -10.36 19.62 16.99
CA LYS A 277 -10.55 19.09 15.63
C LYS A 277 -9.60 19.75 14.62
N LEU A 278 -9.40 21.07 14.73
CA LEU A 278 -8.43 21.80 13.89
C LEU A 278 -7.00 21.32 14.15
N GLN A 279 -6.62 21.07 15.40
CA GLN A 279 -5.32 20.48 15.75
C GLN A 279 -5.17 19.05 15.20
N GLN A 280 -6.21 18.22 15.27
CA GLN A 280 -6.21 16.90 14.63
C GLN A 280 -5.99 17.01 13.11
N MET A 281 -6.67 17.94 12.45
CA MET A 281 -6.50 18.21 11.02
C MET A 281 -5.11 18.77 10.68
N ASN A 282 -4.56 19.64 11.54
CA ASN A 282 -3.22 20.19 11.39
C ASN A 282 -2.13 19.12 11.51
N LYS A 283 -2.28 18.17 12.46
CA LYS A 283 -1.37 17.02 12.63
C LYS A 283 -1.19 16.20 11.35
N VAL A 284 -2.23 16.10 10.53
CA VAL A 284 -2.20 15.37 9.24
C VAL A 284 -2.09 16.29 8.02
N GLY A 285 -1.73 17.57 8.23
CA GLY A 285 -1.46 18.53 7.16
C GLY A 285 -2.68 19.00 6.38
N LEU A 286 -3.90 18.82 6.89
CA LEU A 286 -5.13 19.34 6.25
C LEU A 286 -5.34 20.82 6.52
N VAL A 287 -4.95 21.29 7.70
CA VAL A 287 -5.08 22.69 8.16
C VAL A 287 -3.71 23.22 8.55
N ILE A 288 -3.45 24.50 8.29
CA ILE A 288 -2.23 25.19 8.73
C ILE A 288 -2.58 26.54 9.37
N PRO A 289 -1.80 27.00 10.36
CA PRO A 289 -1.90 28.37 10.86
C PRO A 289 -1.50 29.39 9.78
N VAL A 290 -1.97 30.62 9.93
CA VAL A 290 -1.64 31.78 9.09
C VAL A 290 -0.89 32.78 9.96
N ASP A 291 0.21 33.30 9.43
CA ASP A 291 1.10 34.26 10.10
C ASP A 291 1.69 33.78 11.45
N GLU A 292 1.66 32.46 11.69
CA GLU A 292 2.22 31.79 12.86
C GLU A 292 2.76 30.40 12.49
N GLU A 293 3.66 29.85 13.31
CA GLU A 293 4.26 28.53 13.07
C GLU A 293 3.42 27.38 13.64
N HIS A 294 2.74 27.62 14.77
CA HIS A 294 1.97 26.59 15.48
C HIS A 294 0.53 27.02 15.72
N MET A 295 -0.40 26.05 15.67
CA MET A 295 -1.82 26.31 15.94
C MET A 295 -2.04 26.97 17.30
N TYR A 296 -1.27 26.57 18.32
CA TYR A 296 -1.31 27.18 19.65
C TYR A 296 -1.09 28.69 19.60
N PHE A 297 0.00 29.16 18.97
CA PHE A 297 0.28 30.58 18.86
C PHE A 297 -0.73 31.30 17.96
N ALA A 298 -1.24 30.62 16.93
CA ALA A 298 -2.32 31.17 16.13
C ALA A 298 -3.57 31.48 16.97
N ALA A 299 -3.92 30.62 17.93
CA ALA A 299 -4.97 30.93 18.90
C ALA A 299 -4.55 32.03 19.88
N MET A 300 -3.44 31.86 20.58
CA MET A 300 -3.02 32.79 21.64
C MET A 300 -2.75 34.23 21.15
N ASN A 301 -2.33 34.39 19.90
CA ASN A 301 -2.01 35.70 19.31
C ASN A 301 -3.15 36.28 18.45
N GLY A 302 -4.35 35.67 18.47
CA GLY A 302 -5.51 36.20 17.74
C GLY A 302 -5.35 36.15 16.21
N LYS A 303 -4.75 35.07 15.69
CA LYS A 303 -4.47 34.87 14.25
C LYS A 303 -5.50 33.92 13.65
N SER A 304 -5.22 33.32 12.50
CA SER A 304 -6.17 32.45 11.82
C SER A 304 -5.54 31.14 11.38
N CYS A 305 -6.37 30.22 10.88
CA CYS A 305 -5.93 29.02 10.19
C CYS A 305 -6.70 28.79 8.88
N LYS A 306 -6.11 28.04 7.95
CA LYS A 306 -6.68 27.78 6.63
C LYS A 306 -6.44 26.35 6.17
N LEU A 307 -7.21 25.92 5.18
CA LEU A 307 -6.96 24.65 4.49
C LEU A 307 -5.65 24.69 3.69
N THR A 308 -4.92 23.58 3.69
CA THR A 308 -3.84 23.33 2.72
C THR A 308 -4.41 22.84 1.38
N ALA A 309 -3.55 22.63 0.38
CA ALA A 309 -3.96 21.95 -0.86
C ALA A 309 -4.53 20.53 -0.59
N LEU A 310 -3.95 19.80 0.36
CA LEU A 310 -4.46 18.50 0.80
C LEU A 310 -5.80 18.65 1.55
N GLY A 311 -5.89 19.66 2.43
CA GLY A 311 -7.13 20.07 3.09
C GLY A 311 -8.26 20.30 2.10
N PHE A 312 -8.00 21.06 1.04
CA PHE A 312 -8.95 21.34 -0.02
C PHE A 312 -9.39 20.08 -0.76
N HIS A 313 -8.46 19.17 -1.07
CA HIS A 313 -8.80 17.90 -1.70
C HIS A 313 -9.82 17.10 -0.86
N TYR A 314 -9.55 16.93 0.44
CA TYR A 314 -10.45 16.21 1.34
C TYR A 314 -11.77 16.95 1.61
N TRP A 315 -11.73 18.28 1.69
CA TRP A 315 -12.92 19.11 1.75
C TRP A 315 -13.85 18.86 0.56
N ARG A 316 -13.30 18.77 -0.66
CA ARG A 316 -14.07 18.45 -1.86
C ARG A 316 -14.66 17.04 -1.80
N LEU A 317 -13.90 16.05 -1.33
CA LEU A 317 -14.41 14.69 -1.17
C LEU A 317 -15.59 14.63 -0.20
N VAL A 318 -15.54 15.36 0.91
CA VAL A 318 -16.65 15.45 1.88
C VAL A 318 -17.84 16.18 1.27
N LYS A 319 -17.62 17.32 0.60
CA LYS A 319 -18.67 18.09 -0.07
C LYS A 319 -19.42 17.27 -1.13
N ASP A 320 -18.68 16.47 -1.90
CA ASP A 320 -19.22 15.60 -2.94
C ASP A 320 -19.77 14.26 -2.39
N LYS A 321 -19.86 14.11 -1.05
CA LYS A 321 -20.35 12.90 -0.35
C LYS A 321 -19.61 11.62 -0.74
N ARG A 322 -18.29 11.73 -0.91
CA ARG A 322 -17.38 10.60 -1.22
C ARG A 322 -16.72 10.01 0.02
N ILE A 323 -16.91 10.64 1.18
CA ILE A 323 -16.40 10.25 2.49
C ILE A 323 -17.52 10.37 3.53
#